data_AF-A0A4P7HP70-F1
#
_entry.id   AF-A0A4P7HP70-F1
#
_cell.length_a   1.000
_cell.length_b   1.000
_cell.length_c   1.000
_cell.angle_alpha   90.00
_cell.angle_beta   90.00
_cell.angle_gamma   90.00
#
_symmetry.space_group_name_H-M   'P 1'
#
loop_
_entity.id
_entity.type
_entity.pdbx_description
1 polymer ?
#
loop_
_entity_poly.entity_id
_entity_poly.type
_entity_poly.pdbx_seq_one_letter_code
_entity_poly.pdbx_strand_id
1 'polypeptide(L)'
;MRHASAALAPAALTLVLLIAACSEGGEFPALLPTDRLLAEPALPAHAVAARADPAPLEAATLARAEALQARAAALQRPVVDPALRARAGR
;
A
#
# COMPACT_ATOMS: atom_id res chain seq x y z
N MET A 1 -48.19 -36.77 -21.86
CA MET A 1 -46.79 -36.41 -21.55
C MET A 1 -46.38 -35.11 -22.26
N ARG A 2 -47.08 -33.99 -22.05
CA ARG A 2 -46.86 -32.69 -22.74
C ARG A 2 -46.58 -31.52 -21.77
N HIS A 3 -45.97 -31.79 -20.62
CA HIS A 3 -45.66 -30.75 -19.62
C HIS A 3 -44.15 -30.52 -19.41
N ALA A 4 -43.28 -31.34 -19.99
CA ALA A 4 -41.82 -31.25 -19.79
C ALA A 4 -41.16 -30.11 -20.60
N SER A 5 -41.79 -29.63 -21.69
CA SER A 5 -41.21 -28.60 -22.56
C SER A 5 -41.46 -27.17 -22.07
N ALA A 6 -42.49 -26.96 -21.23
CA ALA A 6 -42.89 -25.62 -20.78
C ALA A 6 -42.08 -25.10 -19.58
N ALA A 7 -41.50 -25.99 -18.78
CA ALA A 7 -40.67 -25.63 -17.61
C ALA A 7 -39.21 -25.32 -17.97
N LEU A 8 -38.74 -25.74 -19.16
CA LEU A 8 -37.40 -25.40 -19.64
C LEU A 8 -37.29 -23.91 -20.02
N ALA A 9 -38.38 -23.34 -20.55
CA ALA A 9 -38.44 -21.94 -20.95
C ALA A 9 -38.20 -20.94 -19.79
N PRO A 10 -38.87 -21.05 -18.62
CA PRO A 10 -38.62 -20.13 -17.51
C PRO A 10 -37.25 -20.34 -16.88
N ALA A 11 -36.74 -21.58 -16.78
CA ALA A 11 -35.40 -21.84 -16.24
C ALA A 11 -34.30 -21.26 -17.15
N ALA A 12 -34.44 -21.42 -18.46
CA ALA A 12 -33.54 -20.82 -19.45
C ALA A 12 -33.61 -19.29 -19.40
N LEU A 13 -34.81 -18.71 -19.26
CA LEU A 13 -35.00 -17.27 -19.12
C LEU A 13 -34.30 -16.73 -17.87
N THR A 14 -34.47 -17.37 -16.72
CA THR A 14 -33.82 -16.95 -15.46
C THR A 14 -32.29 -17.02 -15.57
N LEU A 15 -31.76 -18.06 -16.22
CA LEU A 15 -30.32 -18.18 -16.48
C LEU A 15 -29.81 -17.06 -17.38
N VAL A 16 -30.52 -16.72 -18.46
CA VAL A 16 -30.16 -15.62 -19.36
C VAL A 16 -30.20 -14.28 -18.64
N LEU A 17 -31.20 -14.04 -17.78
CA LEU A 17 -31.30 -12.80 -16.99
C LEU A 17 -30.19 -12.68 -15.94
N LEU A 18 -29.78 -13.79 -15.31
CA LEU A 18 -28.62 -13.83 -14.40
C LEU A 18 -27.31 -13.49 -15.12
N ILE A 19 -27.11 -14.05 -16.32
CA ILE A 19 -25.93 -13.75 -17.15
C ILE A 19 -25.96 -12.29 -17.62
N ALA A 20 -27.13 -11.77 -18.00
CA ALA A 20 -27.29 -10.37 -18.41
C ALA A 20 -27.02 -9.40 -17.24
N ALA A 21 -27.47 -9.72 -16.02
CA ALA A 21 -27.22 -8.91 -14.83
C ALA A 21 -25.74 -8.94 -14.39
N CYS A 22 -25.04 -10.05 -14.58
CA CYS A 22 -23.59 -10.11 -14.41
C CYS A 22 -22.81 -9.46 -15.58
N SER A 23 -23.49 -9.17 -16.69
CA SER A 23 -22.93 -8.48 -17.86
C SER A 23 -23.12 -6.96 -17.81
N GLU A 24 -23.82 -6.43 -16.80
CA GLU A 24 -23.69 -5.03 -16.38
C GLU A 24 -22.31 -4.84 -15.70
N GLY A 25 -21.27 -5.15 -16.47
CA GLY A 25 -19.94 -4.62 -16.26
C GLY A 25 -20.04 -3.14 -16.52
N GLY A 26 -20.28 -2.36 -15.47
CA GLY A 26 -19.92 -0.95 -15.48
C GLY A 26 -18.55 -0.84 -16.12
N GLU A 27 -18.41 0.04 -17.11
CA GLU A 27 -17.23 0.11 -17.97
C GLU A 27 -15.97 -0.02 -17.13
N PHE A 28 -15.36 -1.21 -17.14
CA PHE A 28 -14.09 -1.39 -16.47
C PHE A 28 -13.13 -0.47 -17.23
N PRO A 29 -12.47 0.48 -16.54
CA PRO A 29 -11.54 1.36 -17.22
C PRO A 29 -10.54 0.48 -17.94
N ALA A 30 -10.23 0.84 -19.18
CA ALA A 30 -9.27 0.12 -19.98
C ALA A 30 -7.99 -0.09 -19.15
N LEU A 31 -7.59 -1.35 -18.97
CA LEU A 31 -6.38 -1.65 -18.23
C LEU A 31 -5.19 -0.99 -18.92
N LEU A 32 -4.29 -0.42 -18.13
CA LEU A 32 -3.05 0.13 -18.66
C LEU A 32 -2.28 -1.00 -19.37
N PRO A 33 -1.77 -0.78 -20.59
CA PRO A 33 -0.91 -1.76 -21.25
C PRO A 33 0.25 -2.19 -20.35
N THR A 34 0.56 -3.49 -20.31
CA THR A 34 1.58 -4.06 -19.44
C THR A 34 2.95 -3.42 -19.65
N ASP A 35 3.29 -3.07 -20.89
CA ASP A 35 4.52 -2.37 -21.24
C ASP A 35 4.63 -0.99 -20.58
N ARG A 36 3.51 -0.27 -20.43
CA ARG A 36 3.47 1.01 -19.72
C ARG A 36 3.47 0.86 -18.21
N LEU A 37 2.83 -0.20 -17.71
CA LEU A 37 2.77 -0.47 -16.27
C LEU A 37 4.14 -0.90 -15.71
N LEU A 38 4.95 -1.56 -16.55
CA LEU A 38 6.31 -1.99 -16.22
C LEU A 38 7.40 -1.02 -16.70
N ALA A 39 7.02 0.11 -17.29
CA ALA A 39 7.98 1.12 -17.71
C ALA A 39 8.68 1.73 -16.49
N GLU A 40 10.01 1.82 -16.54
CA GLU A 40 10.79 2.46 -15.48
C GLU A 40 10.34 3.92 -15.34
N PRO A 41 9.89 4.36 -14.14
CA PRO A 41 9.46 5.73 -13.95
C PRO A 41 10.64 6.70 -14.08
N ALA A 42 10.37 7.89 -14.62
CA ALA A 42 11.36 8.96 -14.66
C ALA A 42 11.76 9.34 -13.22
N LEU A 43 13.06 9.35 -12.96
CA LEU A 43 13.56 9.74 -11.65
C LEU A 43 13.38 11.24 -11.42
N PRO A 44 12.98 11.66 -10.21
CA PRO A 44 12.93 13.07 -9.87
C PRO A 44 14.34 13.66 -9.85
N ALA A 45 14.46 14.98 -10.11
CA ALA A 45 15.75 15.66 -10.25
C ALA A 45 16.72 15.43 -9.07
N HIS A 46 16.20 15.38 -7.84
CA HIS A 46 17.01 15.17 -6.64
C HIS A 46 17.56 13.74 -6.52
N ALA A 47 16.96 12.75 -7.19
CA ALA A 47 17.41 11.36 -7.16
C ALA A 47 18.49 11.04 -8.20
N VAL A 48 18.69 11.92 -9.19
CA VAL A 48 19.66 11.71 -10.28
C VAL A 48 21.09 11.59 -9.73
N ALA A 49 21.48 12.47 -8.81
CA ALA A 49 22.81 12.44 -8.21
C ALA A 49 23.05 11.15 -7.41
N ALA A 50 22.06 10.72 -6.62
CA ALA A 50 22.14 9.49 -5.82
C ALA A 50 22.18 8.21 -6.68
N ARG A 51 21.56 8.22 -7.86
CA ARG A 51 21.67 7.10 -8.81
C ARG A 51 23.06 7.00 -9.44
N ALA A 52 23.71 8.13 -9.70
CA ALA A 52 25.04 8.17 -10.28
C ALA A 52 26.12 7.77 -9.26
N ASP A 53 26.00 8.25 -8.02
CA ASP A 53 26.87 7.89 -6.91
C ASP A 53 26.09 7.92 -5.57
N PRO A 54 25.86 6.76 -4.93
CA PRO A 54 25.16 6.71 -3.66
C PRO A 54 26.05 7.09 -2.46
N ALA A 55 27.37 7.05 -2.58
CA ALA A 55 28.28 7.20 -1.43
C ALA A 55 28.10 8.53 -0.66
N PRO A 56 27.88 9.69 -1.29
CA PRO A 56 27.63 10.94 -0.57
C PRO A 56 26.32 10.93 0.22
N LEU A 57 25.28 10.27 -0.30
CA LEU A 57 23.99 10.12 0.37
C LEU A 57 24.13 9.19 1.58
N GLU A 58 24.82 8.07 1.42
CA GLU A 58 25.11 7.13 2.50
C GLU A 58 25.92 7.78 3.61
N ALA A 59 26.98 8.52 3.28
CA ALA A 59 27.78 9.25 4.26
C ALA A 59 26.94 10.29 5.03
N ALA A 60 26.10 11.05 4.33
CA ALA A 60 25.22 12.04 4.96
C ALA A 60 24.16 11.40 5.87
N THR A 61 23.59 10.26 5.46
CA THR A 61 22.60 9.55 6.26
C THR A 61 23.22 8.91 7.51
N LEU A 62 24.42 8.31 7.39
CA LEU A 62 25.19 7.78 8.52
C LEU A 62 25.55 8.88 9.52
N ALA A 63 26.13 10.00 9.07
CA ALA A 63 26.46 11.12 9.95
C ALA A 63 25.23 11.66 10.70
N ARG A 64 24.07 11.70 10.02
CA ARG A 64 22.81 12.09 10.65
C ARG A 64 22.34 11.08 11.68
N ALA A 65 22.48 9.78 11.40
CA ALA A 65 22.13 8.73 12.34
C ALA A 65 23.00 8.80 13.61
N GLU A 66 24.31 8.97 13.47
CA GLU A 66 25.24 9.14 14.60
C GLU A 66 24.89 10.35 15.45
N ALA A 67 24.62 11.50 14.82
CA ALA A 67 24.22 12.72 15.53
C ALA A 67 22.90 12.51 16.30
N LEU A 68 21.94 11.79 15.73
CA LEU A 68 20.68 11.46 16.40
C LEU A 68 20.89 10.50 17.58
N GLN A 69 21.74 9.49 17.42
CA GLN A 69 22.09 8.55 18.49
C GLN A 69 22.77 9.26 19.66
N ALA A 70 23.73 10.15 19.37
CA ALA A 70 24.40 10.95 20.40
C ALA A 70 23.42 11.82 21.18
N ARG A 71 22.47 12.47 20.48
CA ARG A 71 21.39 13.25 21.11
C ARG A 71 20.47 12.38 21.95
N ALA A 72 20.09 11.20 21.44
CA ALA A 72 19.25 10.27 22.18
C ALA A 72 19.94 9.81 23.46
N ALA A 73 21.23 9.46 23.40
CA ALA A 73 22.02 9.09 24.56
C ALA A 73 22.08 10.21 25.61
N ALA A 74 22.26 11.46 25.19
CA ALA A 74 22.24 12.61 26.11
C ALA A 74 20.87 12.82 26.79
N LEU A 75 19.79 12.39 26.14
CA LEU A 75 18.43 12.47 26.65
C LEU A 75 17.98 11.23 27.45
N GLN A 76 18.80 10.18 27.53
CA GLN A 76 18.50 8.97 28.32
C GLN A 76 18.61 9.24 29.83
N ARG A 77 17.64 10.00 30.34
CA ARG A 77 17.43 10.23 31.77
C ARG A 77 16.01 9.80 32.14
N PRO A 78 15.77 9.38 33.39
CA PRO A 78 14.42 9.07 33.85
C PRO A 78 13.49 10.27 33.61
N VAL A 79 12.49 10.09 32.74
CA VAL A 79 11.50 11.14 32.41
C VAL A 79 10.63 11.46 33.64
N VAL A 80 10.40 10.45 34.48
CA VAL A 80 9.65 10.58 35.73
C VAL A 80 10.63 10.49 36.88
N ASP A 81 10.59 11.52 37.73
CA ASP A 81 11.30 11.57 39.00
C ASP A 81 11.04 10.29 39.83
N PRO A 82 12.08 9.62 40.36
CA PRO A 82 11.92 8.38 41.10
C PRO A 82 11.01 8.53 42.33
N ALA A 83 11.05 9.68 43.02
CA ALA A 83 10.21 9.92 44.18
C ALA A 83 8.74 10.14 43.78
N LEU A 84 8.48 10.77 42.63
CA LEU A 84 7.13 10.84 42.06
C LEU A 84 6.59 9.44 41.72
N ARG A 85 7.41 8.59 41.08
CA ARG A 85 7.04 7.21 40.77
C ARG A 85 6.72 6.39 42.03
N ALA A 86 7.49 6.56 43.10
CA ALA A 86 7.26 5.88 44.38
C ALA A 86 5.97 6.34 45.09
N ARG A 87 5.52 7.58 44.87
CA ARG A 87 4.23 8.06 45.41
C ARG A 87 3.03 7.57 44.62
N ALA A 88 3.15 7.45 43.30
CA ALA A 88 2.07 7.01 42.42
C ALA A 88 1.77 5.50 42.48
N GLY A 89 2.71 4.68 42.97
CA GLY A 89 2.55 3.24 43.15
C GLY A 89 2.00 2.83 44.52
N ARG A 90 1.62 3.80 45.38
CA ARG A 90 0.89 3.58 46.64
C ARG A 90 -0.57 3.95 46.44
#